data_AF-A0A925L8U3-F1
#
_entry.id   AF-A0A925L8U3-F1
#
_cell.length_a   1.000
_cell.length_b   1.000
_cell.length_c   1.000
_cell.angle_alpha   90.00
_cell.angle_beta   90.00
_cell.angle_gamma   90.00
#
_symmetry.space_group_name_H-M   'P 1'
#
loop_
_entity.id
_entity.type
_entity.pdbx_description
1 polymer ?
#
loop_
_entity_poly.entity_id
_entity_poly.type
_entity_poly.pdbx_seq_one_letter_code
_entity_poly.pdbx_strand_id
1 'polypeptide(L)'
;RFEGETFGHAMIVRGSLERLTPVLMTALVAAFALVPLLLAADSPGKEILHPVAVVIFGGLISSTLLDTLLTPLAYAWLGEPATRKILSEASDETY
;
A
#
# COMPACT_ATOMS: atom_id res chain seq x y z
N ARG A 1 -19.27 -10.28 -16.91
CA ARG A 1 -19.76 -9.29 -15.92
C ARG A 1 -19.29 -9.72 -14.52
N PHE A 2 -18.26 -9.10 -13.95
CA PHE A 2 -17.92 -9.32 -12.53
C PHE A 2 -18.58 -8.19 -11.71
N GLU A 3 -19.43 -8.55 -10.74
CA GLU A 3 -20.16 -7.68 -9.80
C GLU A 3 -21.09 -6.56 -10.33
N GLY A 4 -21.27 -6.39 -11.64
CA GLY A 4 -22.28 -5.46 -12.18
C GLY A 4 -21.92 -3.97 -12.07
N GLU A 5 -20.70 -3.62 -11.64
CA GLU A 5 -20.18 -2.26 -11.71
C GLU A 5 -19.52 -1.96 -13.07
N THR A 6 -19.72 -0.75 -13.55
CA THR A 6 -19.00 -0.22 -14.72
C THR A 6 -17.56 0.09 -14.30
N PHE A 7 -16.58 -0.35 -15.10
CA PHE A 7 -15.17 0.02 -14.89
C PHE A 7 -15.05 1.54 -14.94
N GLY A 8 -14.88 2.14 -13.77
CA GLY A 8 -14.85 3.58 -13.59
C GLY A 8 -13.99 3.96 -12.39
N HIS A 9 -13.81 5.26 -12.21
CA HIS A 9 -12.98 5.82 -11.14
C HIS A 9 -13.35 5.28 -9.75
N ALA A 10 -14.64 4.98 -9.53
CA ALA A 10 -15.17 4.42 -8.28
C ALA A 10 -14.60 3.03 -7.96
N MET A 11 -14.45 2.14 -8.95
CA MET A 11 -13.88 0.79 -8.76
C MET A 11 -12.38 0.87 -8.43
N ILE A 12 -11.64 1.77 -9.08
CA ILE A 12 -10.21 1.99 -8.80
C ILE A 12 -10.01 2.51 -7.37
N VAL A 13 -10.84 3.46 -6.94
CA VAL A 13 -10.79 4.01 -5.57
C VAL A 13 -11.16 2.93 -4.55
N ARG A 14 -12.20 2.14 -4.79
CA ARG A 14 -12.62 1.04 -3.91
C ARG A 14 -11.54 -0.03 -3.77
N GLY A 15 -10.97 -0.50 -4.89
CA GLY A 15 -9.86 -1.46 -4.87
C GLY A 15 -8.58 -0.89 -4.23
N SER A 16 -8.32 0.40 -4.38
CA SER A 16 -7.21 1.08 -3.69
C SER A 16 -7.44 1.13 -2.17
N LEU A 17 -8.67 1.43 -1.71
CA LEU A 17 -9.03 1.46 -0.29
C LEU A 17 -8.98 0.07 0.37
N GLU A 18 -9.39 -0.97 -0.36
CA GLU A 18 -9.32 -2.37 0.11
C GLU A 18 -7.89 -2.84 0.33
N ARG A 19 -6.90 -2.34 -0.44
CA ARG A 19 -5.48 -2.63 -0.23
C ARG A 19 -4.81 -1.70 0.78
N LEU A 20 -5.24 -0.44 0.83
CA LEU A 20 -4.72 0.54 1.78
C LEU A 20 -4.98 0.12 3.23
N THR A 21 -6.15 -0.48 3.49
CA THR A 21 -6.53 -0.92 4.85
C THR A 21 -5.52 -1.94 5.43
N PRO A 22 -5.20 -3.07 4.75
CA PRO A 22 -4.14 -3.99 5.17
C PRO A 22 -2.75 -3.35 5.33
N VAL A 23 -2.36 -2.45 4.41
CA VAL A 23 -1.03 -1.81 4.41
C VAL A 23 -0.88 -0.87 5.61
N LEU A 24 -1.92 -0.08 5.92
CA LEU A 24 -1.92 0.78 7.09
C LEU A 24 -1.90 -0.03 8.39
N MET A 25 -2.58 -1.18 8.45
CA MET A 25 -2.54 -2.04 9.63
C MET A 25 -1.10 -2.49 9.96
N THR A 26 -0.36 -2.99 8.97
CA THR A 26 1.02 -3.45 9.19
C THR A 26 1.98 -2.30 9.46
N ALA A 27 1.81 -1.16 8.78
CA ALA A 27 2.59 0.04 9.01
C ALA A 27 2.41 0.57 10.44
N LEU A 28 1.18 0.62 10.95
CA LEU A 28 0.88 1.08 12.31
C LEU A 28 1.47 0.15 13.38
N VAL A 29 1.37 -1.17 13.19
CA VAL A 29 1.96 -2.15 14.13
C VAL A 29 3.47 -1.95 14.24
N ALA A 30 4.16 -1.85 13.10
CA ALA A 30 5.60 -1.64 13.09
C ALA A 30 5.99 -0.25 13.64
N ALA A 31 5.22 0.79 13.32
CA ALA A 31 5.41 2.12 13.91
C ALA A 31 5.35 2.05 15.44
N PHE A 32 4.31 1.45 16.03
CA PHE A 32 4.18 1.30 17.48
C PHE A 32 5.31 0.48 18.11
N ALA A 33 5.79 -0.58 17.43
CA ALA A 33 6.93 -1.36 17.91
C ALA A 33 8.23 -0.54 17.97
N LEU A 34 8.39 0.43 17.06
CA LEU A 34 9.59 1.27 16.96
C LEU A 34 9.55 2.50 17.88
N VAL A 35 8.36 3.02 18.22
CA VAL A 35 8.20 4.19 19.11
C VAL A 35 9.05 4.12 20.39
N PRO A 36 9.00 3.06 21.22
CA PRO A 36 9.78 3.03 22.46
C PRO A 36 11.30 2.95 22.21
N LEU A 37 11.72 2.39 21.06
CA LEU A 37 13.13 2.36 20.67
C LEU A 37 13.64 3.75 20.28
N LEU A 38 12.81 4.53 19.58
CA LEU A 38 13.09 5.91 19.20
C LEU A 38 13.17 6.84 20.42
N LEU A 39 12.27 6.68 21.39
CA LEU A 39 12.24 7.50 22.60
C LEU A 39 13.38 7.18 23.58
N ALA A 40 13.94 5.97 23.53
CA ALA A 40 15.01 5.54 24.44
C ALA A 40 16.43 5.88 23.93
N ALA A 41 16.56 7.00 23.21
CA ALA A 41 17.79 7.48 22.58
C ALA A 41 18.95 7.70 23.59
N ASP A 42 18.64 8.16 24.80
CA ASP A 42 19.63 8.62 25.79
C ASP A 42 20.16 7.54 26.76
N SER A 43 19.83 6.26 26.56
CA SER A 43 20.32 5.18 27.43
C SER A 43 21.65 4.58 26.95
N PRO A 44 22.65 4.38 27.84
CA PRO A 44 23.92 3.72 27.48
C PRO A 44 23.67 2.35 26.86
N GLY A 45 24.30 2.06 25.71
CA GLY A 45 24.11 0.81 24.95
C GLY A 45 23.04 0.86 23.84
N LYS A 46 22.34 1.99 23.65
CA LYS A 46 21.37 2.22 22.54
C LYS A 46 21.93 3.04 21.38
N GLU A 47 23.20 3.41 21.43
CA GLU A 47 23.88 4.30 20.46
C GLU A 47 23.81 3.79 19.01
N ILE A 48 23.75 2.47 18.80
CA ILE A 48 23.59 1.85 17.48
C ILE A 48 22.11 1.57 17.18
N LEU A 49 21.33 1.21 18.19
CA LEU A 49 19.91 0.85 18.04
C LEU A 49 19.06 2.05 17.64
N HIS A 50 19.36 3.25 18.17
CA HIS A 50 18.63 4.46 17.84
C HIS A 50 18.76 4.88 16.36
N PRO A 51 19.96 5.02 15.76
CA PRO A 51 20.11 5.28 14.32
C PRO A 51 19.41 4.23 13.44
N VAL A 52 19.51 2.95 13.80
CA VAL A 52 18.87 1.86 13.06
C VAL A 52 17.35 1.98 13.13
N ALA A 53 16.79 2.24 14.31
CA ALA A 53 15.35 2.45 14.48
C ALA A 53 14.83 3.64 13.67
N VAL A 54 15.59 4.74 13.62
CA VAL A 54 15.26 5.93 12.82
C VAL A 54 15.22 5.59 11.33
N VAL A 55 16.21 4.86 10.81
CA VAL A 55 16.24 4.45 9.39
C VAL A 55 15.08 3.52 9.05
N ILE A 56 14.78 2.53 9.89
CA ILE A 56 13.66 1.60 9.67
C ILE A 56 12.33 2.35 9.68
N PHE A 57 12.13 3.25 10.64
CA PHE A 57 10.91 4.05 10.74
C PHE A 57 10.72 4.97 9.54
N GLY A 58 11.78 5.66 9.10
CA GLY A 58 11.75 6.48 7.89
C GLY A 58 11.51 5.67 6.62
N GLY A 59 12.12 4.48 6.51
CA GLY A 59 11.91 3.55 5.41
C GLY A 59 10.47 3.03 5.37
N LEU A 60 9.88 2.73 6.53
CA LEU A 60 8.49 2.32 6.64
C LEU A 60 7.53 3.40 6.15
N ILE A 61 7.66 4.64 6.65
CA ILE A 61 6.84 5.77 6.19
C ILE A 61 6.99 5.95 4.67
N SER A 62 8.22 5.96 4.18
CA SER A 62 8.51 6.14 2.75
C SER A 62 7.90 5.02 1.92
N SER A 63 8.02 3.77 2.34
CA SER A 63 7.45 2.61 1.65
C SER A 63 5.93 2.61 1.68
N THR A 64 5.30 3.01 2.79
CA THR A 64 3.83 3.11 2.88
C THR A 64 3.29 4.21 1.97
N LEU A 65 3.93 5.38 1.95
CA LEU A 65 3.58 6.44 1.01
C LEU A 65 3.79 5.99 -0.44
N LEU A 66 4.94 5.38 -0.73
CA LEU A 66 5.24 4.88 -2.06
C LEU A 66 4.17 3.87 -2.49
N ASP A 67 3.82 2.89 -1.66
CA ASP A 67 2.83 1.85 -2.00
C ASP A 67 1.41 2.43 -2.19
N THR A 68 1.02 3.39 -1.33
CA THR A 68 -0.27 4.09 -1.41
C THR A 68 -0.39 4.96 -2.66
N LEU A 69 0.70 5.56 -3.13
CA LEU A 69 0.72 6.38 -4.36
C LEU A 69 0.95 5.53 -5.61
N LEU A 70 1.80 4.51 -5.51
CA LEU A 70 2.17 3.62 -6.60
C LEU A 70 0.98 2.75 -7.01
N THR A 71 0.17 2.27 -6.06
CA THR A 71 -1.02 1.46 -6.36
C THR A 71 -2.01 2.18 -7.31
N PRO A 72 -2.52 3.39 -7.02
CA PRO A 72 -3.42 4.10 -7.92
C PRO A 72 -2.72 4.58 -9.19
N LEU A 73 -1.44 4.97 -9.13
CA LEU A 73 -0.69 5.44 -10.30
C LEU A 73 -0.43 4.29 -11.29
N ALA A 74 0.00 3.13 -10.79
CA ALA A 74 0.19 1.93 -11.59
C ALA A 74 -1.14 1.45 -12.17
N TYR A 75 -2.24 1.52 -11.41
CA TYR A 75 -3.56 1.19 -11.93
C TYR A 75 -4.04 2.18 -13.00
N ALA A 76 -3.76 3.47 -12.85
CA ALA A 76 -4.10 4.48 -13.85
C ALA A 76 -3.29 4.32 -15.15
N TRP A 77 -2.00 3.95 -15.06
CA TRP A 77 -1.11 3.83 -16.22
C TRP A 77 -1.19 2.46 -16.92
N LEU A 78 -1.28 1.37 -16.14
CA LEU A 78 -1.25 -0.01 -16.66
C LEU A 78 -2.62 -0.68 -16.66
N GLY A 79 -3.58 -0.16 -15.89
CA GLY A 79 -4.92 -0.72 -15.80
C GLY A 79 -5.69 -0.60 -17.10
N GLU A 80 -5.51 0.47 -17.89
CA GLU A 80 -6.29 0.66 -19.12
C GLU A 80 -6.19 -0.50 -20.15
N PRO A 81 -5.00 -1.04 -20.48
CA PRO A 81 -4.88 -2.22 -21.34
C PRO A 81 -5.20 -3.54 -20.62
N ALA A 82 -4.85 -3.70 -19.34
CA ALA A 82 -5.06 -4.94 -18.59
C ALA A 82 -6.55 -5.18 -18.26
N THR A 83 -7.24 -4.13 -17.83
CA THR A 83 -8.69 -4.10 -17.62
C THR A 83 -9.44 -4.37 -18.92
N ARG A 84 -9.02 -3.76 -20.04
CA ARG A 84 -9.68 -3.96 -21.34
C ARG A 84 -9.58 -5.41 -21.81
N LYS A 85 -8.47 -6.09 -21.53
CA LYS A 85 -8.25 -7.51 -21.87
C LYS A 85 -9.09 -8.47 -21.02
N ILE A 86 -9.18 -8.22 -19.71
CA ILE A 86 -10.02 -9.01 -18.81
C ILE A 86 -11.51 -8.81 -19.14
N LEU A 87 -11.89 -7.60 -19.53
CA LEU A 87 -13.26 -7.30 -19.93
C LEU A 87 -13.64 -7.96 -21.27
N SER A 88 -12.69 -8.09 -22.22
CA SER A 88 -12.91 -8.81 -23.49
C SER A 88 -12.98 -10.33 -23.31
N GLU A 89 -12.12 -10.92 -22.46
CA GLU A 89 -12.18 -12.36 -22.16
C GLU A 89 -13.48 -12.73 -21.41
N ALA A 90 -13.93 -11.88 -20.48
CA ALA A 90 -15.18 -12.10 -19.74
C ALA A 90 -16.45 -11.88 -20.60
N SER A 91 -16.36 -11.23 -21.77
CA SER A 91 -17.45 -11.15 -22.75
C SER A 91 -17.51 -12.35 -23.68
N ASP A 92 -16.36 -12.98 -23.98
CA ASP A 92 -16.28 -14.17 -24.84
C ASP A 92 -16.75 -15.45 -24.11
N GLU A 93 -16.58 -15.56 -22.78
CA GLU A 93 -17.09 -16.71 -22.02
C GLU A 93 -18.62 -16.70 -21.78
N THR A 94 -19.32 -15.60 -22.12
CA THR A 94 -20.78 -15.49 -21.94
C THR A 94 -21.57 -15.80 -23.22
N TYR A 95 -20.92 -16.30 -24.28
CA TYR A 95 -21.57 -16.71 -25.54
C TYR A 95 -21.28 -18.19 -25.86
#